data_AF-A0A1I7T3M9-F1
#
_entry.id   AF-A0A1I7T3M9-F1
#
_cell.length_a   1.000
_cell.length_b   1.000
_cell.length_c   1.000
_cell.angle_alpha   90.00
_cell.angle_beta   90.00
_cell.angle_gamma   90.00
#
_symmetry.space_group_name_H-M   'P 1'
#
loop_
_entity.id
_entity.type
_entity.pdbx_description
1 polymer ?
#
loop_
_entity_poly.entity_id
_entity_poly.type
_entity_poly.pdbx_seq_one_letter_code
_entity_poly.pdbx_strand_id
1 'polypeptide(L)'
;MNISSNLYPGSQNPQSFPLLTFPDVPRILTIRLMHGDEQVKLALSSKKMEQYIKFTKIRKFDNCQVSIKEKDFTIHIDDGYIEGDGKIREYKETFWLTGKKMKPWFNDNSTVVENTIAVMKRLQATFPCIEIEIVFYITQPTEIKKILDALNNFVFVSLKRTKPETATVDAIMESYKKRREISIYSSEMPSDYSHPNAFKFRTIYYKDARWVRLEHLFSMTGNWNVRLGKTNFTSEDLNALFKYWTTSETRLTRVLEIELTEESNFQKRTIFEGLIVLRTIRSRKRFRLIANHKKKFVLYVWWTSRHFIICTYPPADFFPSAYRTLPSRKTDKKKLLLKREYRILEILQRKKVLEDTAGNQEEIRQLEEELALNEVYYVRGTPHIKDIE
;
A
#
# COMPACT_ATOMS: atom_id res chain seq x y z
N MET A 1 -19.58 -7.90 -70.50
CA MET A 1 -18.45 -8.35 -71.32
C MET A 1 -17.20 -8.22 -70.49
N ASN A 2 -16.46 -9.33 -70.35
CA ASN A 2 -15.18 -9.46 -69.68
C ASN A 2 -14.15 -8.44 -70.20
N ILE A 3 -13.36 -7.87 -69.29
CA ILE A 3 -11.92 -7.80 -69.50
C ILE A 3 -11.26 -8.40 -68.25
N SER A 4 -10.70 -9.58 -68.46
CA SER A 4 -9.95 -10.36 -67.50
C SER A 4 -8.54 -9.80 -67.31
N SER A 5 -8.06 -9.92 -66.07
CA SER A 5 -6.72 -10.39 -65.70
C SER A 5 -5.52 -9.83 -66.45
N ASN A 6 -4.77 -8.96 -65.78
CA ASN A 6 -3.39 -9.25 -65.39
C ASN A 6 -2.89 -8.04 -64.61
N LEU A 7 -2.59 -8.22 -63.32
CA LEU A 7 -1.57 -7.48 -62.57
C LEU A 7 -1.56 -8.06 -61.14
N TYR A 8 -0.98 -9.25 -61.00
CA TYR A 8 -0.26 -9.56 -59.78
C TYR A 8 1.12 -8.89 -59.88
N PRO A 9 1.45 -7.98 -58.97
CA PRO A 9 2.76 -7.98 -58.35
C PRO A 9 2.60 -8.60 -56.97
N GLY A 10 3.47 -9.57 -56.70
CA GLY A 10 3.40 -10.46 -55.56
C GLY A 10 3.37 -9.78 -54.20
N SER A 11 3.06 -10.61 -53.22
CA SER A 11 3.21 -10.40 -51.79
C SER A 11 4.54 -9.70 -51.46
N GLN A 12 4.53 -8.37 -51.37
CA GLN A 12 5.57 -7.67 -50.66
C GLN A 12 5.33 -7.93 -49.18
N ASN A 13 6.15 -8.80 -48.60
CA ASN A 13 6.43 -8.72 -47.16
C ASN A 13 6.73 -7.25 -46.86
N PRO A 14 6.05 -6.60 -45.91
CA PRO A 14 6.38 -5.21 -45.57
C PRO A 14 7.86 -5.17 -45.22
N GLN A 15 8.61 -4.37 -46.00
CA GLN A 15 10.06 -4.24 -45.87
C GLN A 15 10.35 -3.84 -44.41
N SER A 16 11.11 -4.67 -43.69
CA SER A 16 11.40 -4.45 -42.27
C SER A 16 12.10 -3.10 -42.10
N PHE A 17 11.61 -2.26 -41.19
CA PHE A 17 12.21 -0.95 -40.90
C PHE A 17 13.70 -1.11 -40.54
N PRO A 18 14.64 -0.50 -41.29
CA PRO A 18 16.07 -0.79 -41.19
C PRO A 18 16.74 -0.04 -40.02
N LEU A 19 16.22 -0.15 -38.80
CA LEU A 19 16.70 0.59 -37.62
C LEU A 19 18.22 0.46 -37.39
N LEU A 20 18.79 -0.70 -37.74
CA LEU A 20 20.22 -0.97 -37.58
C LEU A 20 21.12 -0.18 -38.53
N THR A 21 20.61 0.31 -39.66
CA THR A 21 21.40 1.07 -40.64
C THR A 21 21.55 2.55 -40.27
N PHE A 22 20.75 3.04 -39.32
CA PHE A 22 20.79 4.43 -38.89
C PHE A 22 22.08 4.72 -38.11
N PRO A 23 22.66 5.93 -38.23
CA PRO A 23 23.67 6.40 -37.28
C PRO A 23 23.14 6.43 -35.84
N ASP A 24 24.02 6.47 -34.85
CA ASP A 24 23.64 6.27 -33.45
C ASP A 24 22.62 7.30 -32.94
N VAL A 25 22.78 8.58 -33.28
CA VAL A 25 21.88 9.66 -32.82
C VAL A 25 20.45 9.48 -33.37
N PRO A 26 20.21 9.37 -34.69
CA PRO A 26 18.88 9.05 -35.22
C PRO A 26 18.31 7.75 -34.64
N ARG A 27 19.13 6.71 -34.48
CA ARG A 27 18.68 5.43 -33.92
C ARG A 27 18.18 5.59 -32.48
N ILE A 28 18.91 6.32 -31.63
CA ILE A 28 18.50 6.59 -30.25
C ILE A 28 17.19 7.38 -30.22
N LEU A 29 17.06 8.40 -31.06
CA LEU A 29 15.84 9.22 -31.13
C LEU A 29 14.64 8.38 -31.56
N THR A 30 14.79 7.53 -32.59
CA THR A 30 13.72 6.63 -33.02
C THR A 30 13.31 5.67 -31.90
N ILE A 31 14.26 5.06 -31.18
CA ILE A 31 13.93 4.15 -30.08
C ILE A 31 13.28 4.89 -28.90
N ARG A 32 13.69 6.13 -28.60
CA ARG A 32 13.06 6.96 -27.55
C ARG A 32 11.60 7.28 -27.84
N LEU A 33 11.22 7.35 -29.12
CA LEU A 33 9.85 7.60 -29.55
C LEU A 33 8.97 6.35 -29.54
N MET A 34 9.54 5.15 -29.43
CA MET A 34 8.79 3.90 -29.35
C MET A 34 8.07 3.76 -28.00
N HIS A 35 6.90 3.11 -28.00
CA HIS A 35 6.19 2.73 -26.78
C HIS A 35 7.01 1.74 -25.94
N GLY A 36 6.68 1.63 -24.64
CA GLY A 36 7.49 0.83 -23.71
C GLY A 36 7.54 -0.64 -24.11
N ASP A 37 6.43 -1.17 -24.60
CA ASP A 37 6.31 -2.54 -25.06
C ASP A 37 7.12 -2.79 -26.34
N GLU A 38 7.17 -1.83 -27.26
CA GLU A 38 8.00 -1.86 -28.48
C GLU A 38 9.48 -1.86 -28.15
N GLN A 39 9.92 -1.03 -27.19
CA GLN A 39 11.33 -1.02 -26.75
C GLN A 39 11.73 -2.36 -26.12
N VAL A 40 10.85 -2.98 -25.33
CA VAL A 40 11.10 -4.31 -24.76
C VAL A 40 11.12 -5.39 -25.84
N LYS A 41 10.18 -5.37 -26.80
CA LYS A 41 10.20 -6.29 -27.96
C LYS A 41 11.46 -6.11 -28.79
N LEU A 42 11.92 -4.87 -28.94
CA LEU A 42 13.14 -4.53 -29.65
C LEU A 42 14.37 -5.11 -28.93
N ALA A 43 14.45 -5.02 -27.60
CA ALA A 43 15.50 -5.70 -26.82
C ALA A 43 15.45 -7.22 -26.97
N LEU A 44 14.25 -7.81 -27.02
CA LEU A 44 14.03 -9.24 -27.20
C LEU A 44 14.37 -9.73 -28.62
N SER A 45 14.39 -8.84 -29.62
CA SER A 45 14.59 -9.21 -31.02
C SER A 45 15.99 -9.77 -31.33
N SER A 46 17.03 -9.26 -30.65
CA SER A 46 18.40 -9.73 -30.84
C SER A 46 19.34 -9.27 -29.71
N LYS A 47 20.40 -10.04 -29.48
CA LYS A 47 21.46 -9.70 -28.52
C LYS A 47 22.10 -8.33 -28.81
N LYS A 48 22.28 -7.98 -30.09
CA LYS A 48 22.84 -6.69 -30.51
C LYS A 48 21.95 -5.53 -30.04
N MET A 49 20.64 -5.68 -30.17
CA MET A 49 19.70 -4.63 -29.81
C MET A 49 19.48 -4.52 -28.29
N GLU A 50 19.49 -5.65 -27.58
CA GLU A 50 19.55 -5.68 -26.11
C GLU A 50 20.76 -4.89 -25.59
N GLN A 51 21.95 -5.13 -26.15
CA GLN A 51 23.17 -4.41 -25.78
C GLN A 51 23.08 -2.92 -26.10
N TYR A 52 22.48 -2.57 -27.24
CA TYR A 52 22.30 -1.17 -27.62
C TYR A 52 21.40 -0.42 -26.64
N ILE A 53 20.26 -1.00 -26.25
CA ILE A 53 19.35 -0.42 -25.26
C ILE A 53 20.03 -0.27 -23.90
N LYS A 54 20.78 -1.30 -23.46
CA LYS A 54 21.57 -1.24 -22.22
C LYS A 54 22.56 -0.09 -22.19
N PHE A 55 23.32 0.08 -23.27
CA PHE A 55 24.33 1.15 -23.38
C PHE A 55 23.69 2.54 -23.36
N THR A 56 22.59 2.70 -24.08
CA THR A 56 21.94 4.00 -24.30
C THR A 56 21.00 4.41 -23.16
N LYS A 57 20.62 3.48 -22.27
CA LYS A 57 19.74 3.70 -21.11
C LYS A 57 18.49 4.51 -21.47
N ILE A 58 17.85 4.13 -22.57
CA ILE A 58 16.81 4.94 -23.22
C ILE A 58 15.56 5.11 -22.35
N ARG A 59 15.24 4.14 -21.48
CA ARG A 59 14.01 4.17 -20.69
C ARG A 59 14.20 3.65 -19.28
N LYS A 60 13.40 4.21 -18.39
CA LYS A 60 13.23 3.81 -17.00
C LYS A 60 11.73 3.64 -16.78
N PHE A 61 11.31 2.52 -16.21
CA PHE A 61 9.91 2.23 -15.90
C PHE A 61 9.59 2.57 -14.44
N ASP A 62 8.35 2.91 -14.16
CA ASP A 62 7.92 3.23 -12.80
C ASP A 62 7.68 1.95 -11.98
N ASN A 63 7.04 0.94 -12.57
CA ASN A 63 6.73 -0.30 -11.87
C ASN A 63 6.97 -1.54 -12.73
N CYS A 64 7.40 -2.61 -12.08
CA CYS A 64 7.52 -3.93 -12.68
C CYS A 64 7.04 -5.01 -11.71
N GLN A 65 5.91 -5.63 -12.02
CA GLN A 65 5.34 -6.72 -11.23
C GLN A 65 5.55 -8.05 -11.93
N VAL A 66 6.26 -8.98 -11.29
CA VAL A 66 6.38 -10.36 -11.75
C VAL A 66 5.41 -11.26 -10.98
N SER A 67 4.56 -11.99 -11.71
CA SER A 67 3.61 -12.95 -11.17
C SER A 67 4.03 -14.36 -11.54
N ILE A 68 4.29 -15.20 -10.54
CA ILE A 68 4.88 -16.53 -10.69
C ILE A 68 3.83 -17.59 -10.34
N LYS A 69 3.52 -18.45 -11.30
CA LYS A 69 2.57 -19.56 -11.17
C LYS A 69 3.29 -20.89 -11.31
N GLU A 70 2.60 -22.00 -11.07
CA GLU A 70 3.19 -23.34 -11.08
C GLU A 70 3.80 -23.72 -12.44
N LYS A 71 3.21 -23.24 -13.56
CA LYS A 71 3.61 -23.64 -14.91
C LYS A 71 4.21 -22.51 -15.75
N ASP A 72 4.03 -21.27 -15.34
CA ASP A 72 4.48 -20.09 -16.08
C ASP A 72 4.67 -18.87 -15.17
N PHE A 73 5.12 -17.77 -15.76
CA PHE A 73 5.13 -16.47 -15.12
C PHE A 73 4.81 -15.38 -16.13
N THR A 74 4.34 -14.25 -15.60
CA THR A 74 4.01 -13.05 -16.38
C THR A 74 4.66 -11.83 -15.76
N ILE A 75 5.08 -10.89 -16.60
CA ILE A 75 5.61 -9.60 -16.15
C ILE A 75 4.66 -8.51 -16.62
N HIS A 76 4.22 -7.69 -15.67
CA HIS A 76 3.48 -6.46 -15.92
C HIS A 76 4.42 -5.28 -15.74
N ILE A 77 4.43 -4.35 -16.69
CA ILE A 77 5.28 -3.16 -16.64
C ILE A 77 4.37 -1.94 -16.80
N ASP A 78 4.56 -0.97 -15.90
CA ASP A 78 3.84 0.28 -15.87
C ASP A 78 4.81 1.47 -15.99
N ASP A 79 4.41 2.49 -16.76
CA ASP A 79 5.22 3.69 -16.97
C ASP A 79 4.40 4.97 -17.09
N GLY A 80 5.05 6.08 -16.73
CA GLY A 80 4.47 7.40 -16.76
C GLY A 80 3.39 7.56 -15.71
N TYR A 81 3.73 7.34 -14.44
CA TYR A 81 2.86 7.52 -13.29
C TYR A 81 2.15 8.87 -13.40
N ILE A 82 0.83 8.78 -13.44
CA ILE A 82 -0.06 9.93 -13.39
C ILE A 82 -0.41 10.07 -11.91
N GLU A 83 -0.17 11.26 -11.36
CA GLU A 83 -0.62 11.61 -10.02
C GLU A 83 -2.15 11.64 -10.02
N GLY A 84 -2.74 10.45 -9.96
CA GLY A 84 -4.16 10.21 -9.99
C GLY A 84 -4.75 10.32 -8.60
N ASP A 85 -6.06 10.25 -8.54
CA ASP A 85 -6.83 10.42 -7.35
C ASP A 85 -6.84 9.13 -6.48
N GLY A 86 -5.66 8.55 -6.27
CA GLY A 86 -5.32 7.83 -5.04
C GLY A 86 -5.83 6.43 -4.81
N LYS A 87 -6.92 6.04 -5.45
CA LYS A 87 -7.44 4.67 -5.27
C LYS A 87 -6.75 3.67 -6.18
N ILE A 88 -6.19 4.15 -7.29
CA ILE A 88 -5.46 3.36 -8.28
C ILE A 88 -4.28 4.23 -8.72
N ARG A 89 -3.07 3.65 -8.76
CA ARG A 89 -1.96 4.30 -9.45
C ARG A 89 -2.27 4.22 -10.94
N GLU A 90 -2.56 5.37 -11.54
CA GLU A 90 -2.78 5.44 -12.98
C GLU A 90 -1.44 5.62 -13.67
N TYR A 91 -1.28 4.95 -14.80
CA TYR A 91 -0.05 4.96 -15.59
C TYR A 91 -0.42 5.27 -17.03
N LYS A 92 0.42 6.05 -17.72
CA LYS A 92 0.22 6.40 -19.13
C LYS A 92 0.31 5.17 -20.03
N GLU A 93 1.23 4.27 -19.72
CA GLU A 93 1.46 3.05 -20.49
C GLU A 93 1.53 1.85 -19.55
N THR A 94 0.82 0.77 -19.92
CA THR A 94 0.84 -0.50 -19.20
C THR A 94 0.88 -1.65 -20.21
N PHE A 95 1.69 -2.67 -19.97
CA PHE A 95 1.76 -3.83 -20.86
C PHE A 95 2.21 -5.11 -20.19
N TRP A 96 1.92 -6.24 -20.85
CA TRP A 96 2.15 -7.59 -20.36
C TRP A 96 3.14 -8.37 -21.23
N LEU A 97 4.13 -8.94 -20.57
CA LEU A 97 5.02 -9.95 -21.12
C LEU A 97 4.57 -11.33 -20.62
N THR A 98 4.33 -12.21 -21.56
CA THR A 98 4.00 -13.62 -21.32
C THR A 98 5.13 -14.50 -21.85
N GLY A 99 5.17 -15.75 -21.40
CA GLY A 99 6.28 -16.64 -21.71
C GLY A 99 6.64 -16.74 -23.20
N LYS A 100 5.64 -16.79 -24.09
CA LYS A 100 5.86 -16.81 -25.55
C LYS A 100 6.63 -15.60 -26.06
N LYS A 101 6.35 -14.39 -25.54
CA LYS A 101 7.01 -13.15 -25.95
C LYS A 101 8.44 -13.07 -25.41
N MET A 102 8.71 -13.70 -24.27
CA MET A 102 10.01 -13.67 -23.60
C MET A 102 10.94 -14.82 -24.01
N LYS A 103 10.53 -15.65 -24.99
CA LYS A 103 11.30 -16.81 -25.47
C LYS A 103 12.78 -16.52 -25.76
N PRO A 104 13.18 -15.37 -26.33
CA PRO A 104 14.60 -15.04 -26.55
C PRO A 104 15.46 -14.94 -25.27
N TRP A 105 14.83 -14.75 -24.12
CA TRP A 105 15.47 -14.72 -22.80
C TRP A 105 15.20 -15.98 -21.97
N PHE A 106 14.45 -16.95 -22.52
CA PHE A 106 14.11 -18.20 -21.88
C PHE A 106 15.08 -19.32 -22.26
N ASN A 107 15.17 -20.31 -21.38
CA ASN A 107 15.69 -21.62 -21.70
C ASN A 107 14.58 -22.65 -21.49
N ASP A 108 14.16 -23.31 -22.58
CA ASP A 108 13.07 -24.30 -22.56
C ASP A 108 13.42 -25.52 -21.66
N ASN A 109 14.70 -25.75 -21.37
CA ASN A 109 15.17 -26.81 -20.46
C ASN A 109 15.22 -26.37 -18.98
N SER A 110 14.97 -25.10 -18.67
CA SER A 110 15.02 -24.56 -17.31
C SER A 110 13.65 -24.55 -16.64
N THR A 111 13.64 -24.67 -15.31
CA THR A 111 12.43 -24.55 -14.51
C THR A 111 11.81 -23.15 -14.61
N VAL A 112 10.52 -23.02 -14.26
CA VAL A 112 9.82 -21.71 -14.20
C VAL A 112 10.57 -20.74 -13.30
N VAL A 113 11.06 -21.22 -12.16
CA VAL A 113 11.86 -20.44 -11.20
C VAL A 113 13.14 -19.90 -11.82
N GLU A 114 13.90 -20.76 -12.49
CA GLU A 114 15.17 -20.37 -13.13
C GLU A 114 14.95 -19.38 -14.27
N ASN A 115 13.96 -19.64 -15.12
CA ASN A 115 13.59 -18.72 -16.19
C ASN A 115 13.11 -17.37 -15.64
N THR A 116 12.31 -17.37 -14.57
CA THR A 116 11.88 -16.14 -13.88
C THR A 116 13.10 -15.33 -13.43
N ILE A 117 14.04 -15.95 -12.72
CA ILE A 117 15.24 -15.28 -12.22
C ILE A 117 16.09 -14.74 -13.38
N ALA A 118 16.31 -15.55 -14.42
CA ALA A 118 17.12 -15.17 -15.57
C ALA A 118 16.53 -13.97 -16.31
N VAL A 119 15.22 -14.01 -16.59
CA VAL A 119 14.50 -12.96 -17.30
C VAL A 119 14.43 -11.69 -16.48
N MET A 120 14.11 -11.77 -15.19
CA MET A 120 14.06 -10.60 -14.32
C MET A 120 15.43 -9.92 -14.21
N LYS A 121 16.52 -10.69 -14.07
CA LYS A 121 17.88 -10.12 -14.06
C LYS A 121 18.22 -9.42 -15.37
N ARG A 122 17.87 -10.02 -16.52
CA ARG A 122 18.09 -9.38 -17.83
C ARG A 122 17.24 -8.14 -18.01
N LEU A 123 15.96 -8.19 -17.62
CA LEU A 123 15.04 -7.05 -17.69
C LEU A 123 15.56 -5.88 -16.85
N GLN A 124 15.90 -6.11 -15.58
CA GLN A 124 16.43 -5.09 -14.68
C GLN A 124 17.76 -4.48 -15.17
N ALA A 125 18.62 -5.29 -15.79
CA ALA A 125 19.86 -4.81 -16.37
C ALA A 125 19.65 -3.97 -17.65
N THR A 126 18.54 -4.21 -18.37
CA THR A 126 18.21 -3.54 -19.64
C THR A 126 17.38 -2.28 -19.41
N PHE A 127 16.44 -2.34 -18.48
CA PHE A 127 15.47 -1.30 -18.16
C PHE A 127 15.43 -1.10 -16.64
N PRO A 128 16.01 -0.01 -16.12
CA PRO A 128 15.87 0.33 -14.72
C PRO A 128 14.38 0.52 -14.34
N CYS A 129 13.96 -0.04 -13.22
CA CYS A 129 12.60 0.11 -12.67
C CYS A 129 12.68 0.83 -11.32
N ILE A 130 11.74 1.74 -11.02
CA ILE A 130 11.67 2.39 -9.70
C ILE A 130 11.21 1.39 -8.65
N GLU A 131 10.10 0.73 -8.90
CA GLU A 131 9.52 -0.27 -8.01
C GLU A 131 9.45 -1.63 -8.69
N ILE A 132 9.74 -2.66 -7.89
CA ILE A 132 9.65 -4.06 -8.31
C ILE A 132 8.76 -4.76 -7.30
N GLU A 133 7.84 -5.55 -7.83
CA GLU A 133 6.86 -6.31 -7.07
C GLU A 133 6.92 -7.78 -7.47
N ILE A 134 6.86 -8.68 -6.48
CA ILE A 134 6.88 -10.13 -6.70
C ILE A 134 5.59 -10.73 -6.15
N VAL A 135 4.84 -11.42 -7.01
CA VAL A 135 3.56 -12.06 -6.66
C VAL A 135 3.67 -13.56 -6.86
N PHE A 136 3.54 -14.32 -5.79
CA PHE A 136 3.60 -15.77 -5.79
C PHE A 136 2.19 -16.37 -5.80
N TYR A 137 1.98 -17.28 -6.76
CA TYR A 137 0.87 -18.23 -6.79
C TYR A 137 1.35 -19.68 -6.53
N ILE A 138 2.67 -19.91 -6.62
CA ILE A 138 3.35 -21.16 -6.23
C ILE A 138 3.37 -21.34 -4.72
N THR A 139 3.59 -22.58 -4.26
CA THR A 139 3.55 -22.93 -2.83
C THR A 139 4.84 -23.54 -2.30
N GLN A 140 5.75 -24.00 -3.16
CA GLN A 140 6.98 -24.65 -2.71
C GLN A 140 7.90 -23.64 -1.99
N PRO A 141 8.16 -23.80 -0.68
CA PRO A 141 8.94 -22.81 0.08
C PRO A 141 10.36 -22.64 -0.45
N THR A 142 10.97 -23.73 -0.93
CA THR A 142 12.33 -23.74 -1.53
C THR A 142 12.41 -22.91 -2.80
N GLU A 143 11.41 -23.00 -3.67
CA GLU A 143 11.31 -22.20 -4.89
C GLU A 143 11.11 -20.72 -4.61
N ILE A 144 10.20 -20.41 -3.67
CA ILE A 144 9.96 -19.04 -3.20
C ILE A 144 11.26 -18.44 -2.68
N LYS A 145 11.96 -19.15 -1.80
CA LYS A 145 13.24 -18.70 -1.25
C LYS A 145 14.29 -18.48 -2.34
N LYS A 146 14.43 -19.41 -3.30
CA LYS A 146 15.35 -19.28 -4.44
C LYS A 146 15.10 -18.00 -5.24
N ILE A 147 13.84 -17.61 -5.46
CA ILE A 147 13.48 -16.38 -6.17
C ILE A 147 13.79 -15.14 -5.32
N LEU A 148 13.38 -15.14 -4.05
CA LEU A 148 13.57 -14.01 -3.14
C LEU A 148 15.04 -13.68 -2.87
N ASP A 149 15.87 -14.72 -2.75
CA ASP A 149 17.31 -14.59 -2.57
C ASP A 149 17.98 -14.04 -3.85
N ALA A 150 17.56 -14.54 -5.02
CA ALA A 150 18.14 -14.14 -6.30
C ALA A 150 17.68 -12.75 -6.79
N LEU A 151 16.45 -12.35 -6.47
CA LEU A 151 15.86 -11.06 -6.81
C LEU A 151 15.74 -10.24 -5.54
N ASN A 152 16.84 -9.78 -4.96
CA ASN A 152 16.81 -9.18 -3.62
C ASN A 152 16.33 -7.71 -3.56
N ASN A 153 16.22 -7.04 -4.73
CA ASN A 153 15.92 -5.61 -4.91
C ASN A 153 14.45 -5.38 -5.32
N PHE A 154 13.51 -5.80 -4.49
CA PHE A 154 12.09 -5.48 -4.65
C PHE A 154 11.52 -4.79 -3.42
N VAL A 155 10.47 -4.01 -3.66
CA VAL A 155 9.76 -3.22 -2.65
C VAL A 155 8.58 -4.00 -2.10
N PHE A 156 7.89 -4.78 -2.92
CA PHE A 156 6.65 -5.46 -2.54
C PHE A 156 6.70 -6.96 -2.82
N VAL A 157 6.21 -7.77 -1.87
CA VAL A 157 5.99 -9.21 -2.04
C VAL A 157 4.57 -9.58 -1.69
N SER A 158 3.95 -10.42 -2.50
CA SER A 158 2.62 -10.95 -2.24
C SER A 158 2.54 -12.45 -2.42
N LEU A 159 1.75 -13.09 -1.56
CA LEU A 159 1.34 -14.48 -1.70
C LEU A 159 -0.16 -14.54 -1.96
N LYS A 160 -0.56 -15.12 -3.09
CA LYS A 160 -1.97 -15.27 -3.48
C LYS A 160 -2.32 -16.76 -3.56
N ARG A 161 -2.71 -17.34 -2.42
CA ARG A 161 -3.08 -18.76 -2.29
C ARG A 161 -4.16 -18.96 -1.25
N THR A 162 -5.16 -19.80 -1.56
CA THR A 162 -6.33 -20.06 -0.68
C THR A 162 -5.95 -20.58 0.70
N LYS A 163 -5.03 -21.55 0.78
CA LYS A 163 -4.58 -22.20 2.03
C LYS A 163 -3.07 -22.51 1.96
N PRO A 164 -2.17 -21.56 2.22
CA PRO A 164 -0.73 -21.81 2.22
C PRO A 164 -0.33 -22.60 3.47
N GLU A 165 0.69 -23.43 3.35
CA GLU A 165 1.34 -24.07 4.50
C GLU A 165 2.17 -23.05 5.30
N THR A 166 2.39 -23.31 6.58
CA THR A 166 3.24 -22.46 7.46
C THR A 166 4.60 -22.17 6.83
N ALA A 167 5.28 -23.21 6.33
CA ALA A 167 6.59 -23.06 5.69
C ALA A 167 6.57 -22.13 4.45
N THR A 168 5.47 -22.12 3.70
CA THR A 168 5.29 -21.21 2.55
C THR A 168 5.17 -19.76 3.02
N VAL A 169 4.39 -19.50 4.07
CA VAL A 169 4.23 -18.16 4.63
C VAL A 169 5.55 -17.68 5.25
N ASP A 170 6.25 -18.55 5.97
CA ASP A 170 7.54 -18.25 6.59
C ASP A 170 8.59 -17.86 5.54
N ALA A 171 8.65 -18.56 4.41
CA ALA A 171 9.54 -18.20 3.31
C ALA A 171 9.30 -16.76 2.81
N ILE A 172 8.05 -16.28 2.81
CA ILE A 172 7.72 -14.89 2.47
C ILE A 172 8.09 -13.93 3.61
N MET A 173 7.82 -14.29 4.87
CA MET A 173 8.11 -13.45 6.03
C MET A 173 9.61 -13.26 6.27
N GLU A 174 10.42 -14.29 5.99
CA GLU A 174 11.89 -14.24 6.05
C GLU A 174 12.50 -13.31 4.99
N SER A 175 11.71 -12.92 3.99
CA SER A 175 12.11 -11.87 3.06
C SER A 175 12.12 -10.48 3.70
N TYR A 176 11.84 -10.32 4.99
CA TYR A 176 11.77 -8.99 5.60
C TYR A 176 13.01 -8.13 5.32
N LYS A 177 12.76 -6.89 4.86
CA LYS A 177 13.74 -5.80 4.81
C LYS A 177 13.07 -4.49 5.21
N LYS A 178 13.85 -3.55 5.75
CA LYS A 178 13.35 -2.20 6.05
C LYS A 178 12.75 -1.58 4.79
N ARG A 179 11.57 -0.97 4.92
CA ARG A 179 10.75 -0.38 3.82
C ARG A 179 10.07 -1.37 2.87
N ARG A 180 10.29 -2.69 3.01
CA ARG A 180 9.57 -3.71 2.23
C ARG A 180 8.10 -3.75 2.62
N GLU A 181 7.27 -4.07 1.66
CA GLU A 181 5.83 -4.18 1.77
C GLU A 181 5.39 -5.62 1.52
N ILE A 182 4.31 -6.04 2.18
CA ILE A 182 3.82 -7.41 2.15
C ILE A 182 2.31 -7.47 1.98
N SER A 183 1.84 -8.43 1.20
CA SER A 183 0.42 -8.76 1.04
C SER A 183 0.18 -10.27 0.99
N ILE A 184 -0.43 -10.83 2.03
CA ILE A 184 -0.87 -12.23 2.03
C ILE A 184 -2.37 -12.27 1.71
N TYR A 185 -2.67 -12.54 0.45
CA TYR A 185 -4.03 -12.66 -0.07
C TYR A 185 -4.50 -14.11 0.01
N SER A 186 -4.54 -14.63 1.23
CA SER A 186 -5.05 -15.96 1.54
C SER A 186 -6.44 -15.88 2.17
N SER A 187 -7.32 -16.83 1.83
CA SER A 187 -8.62 -16.94 2.47
C SER A 187 -8.56 -17.68 3.80
N GLU A 188 -7.52 -18.50 4.01
CA GLU A 188 -7.33 -19.31 5.21
C GLU A 188 -5.85 -19.39 5.54
N MET A 189 -5.42 -18.62 6.53
CA MET A 189 -4.05 -18.70 7.05
C MET A 189 -3.88 -19.97 7.90
N PRO A 190 -2.64 -20.47 8.06
CA PRO A 190 -2.35 -21.54 9.01
C PRO A 190 -2.92 -21.21 10.41
N SER A 191 -3.52 -22.21 11.05
CA SER A 191 -4.04 -22.08 12.42
C SER A 191 -2.91 -21.71 13.38
N ASP A 192 -3.20 -20.80 14.31
CA ASP A 192 -2.26 -20.32 15.33
C ASP A 192 -0.92 -19.78 14.78
N TYR A 193 -0.91 -19.34 13.52
CA TYR A 193 0.26 -18.76 12.90
C TYR A 193 0.84 -17.61 13.74
N SER A 194 2.17 -17.56 13.85
CA SER A 194 2.88 -16.43 14.41
C SER A 194 4.27 -16.38 13.81
N HIS A 195 4.77 -15.16 13.59
CA HIS A 195 6.09 -14.96 13.02
C HIS A 195 6.71 -13.65 13.51
N PRO A 196 7.99 -13.62 13.93
CA PRO A 196 8.63 -12.41 14.46
C PRO A 196 8.65 -11.22 13.50
N ASN A 197 8.57 -11.48 12.18
CA ASN A 197 8.62 -10.45 11.14
C ASN A 197 7.25 -9.97 10.65
N ALA A 198 6.15 -10.59 11.08
CA ALA A 198 4.81 -10.31 10.56
C ALA A 198 4.47 -8.81 10.54
N PHE A 199 4.74 -8.11 11.64
CA PHE A 199 4.41 -6.69 11.79
C PHE A 199 5.59 -5.74 11.61
N LYS A 200 6.69 -6.19 10.99
CA LYS A 200 7.89 -5.34 10.75
C LYS A 200 7.89 -4.63 9.39
N PHE A 201 7.07 -5.08 8.45
CA PHE A 201 7.00 -4.50 7.10
C PHE A 201 6.42 -3.08 7.10
N ARG A 202 6.79 -2.27 6.10
CA ARG A 202 6.30 -0.89 5.99
C ARG A 202 4.80 -0.83 5.75
N THR A 203 4.33 -1.60 4.77
CA THR A 203 2.93 -1.74 4.42
C THR A 203 2.56 -3.22 4.52
N ILE A 204 1.46 -3.52 5.21
CA ILE A 204 1.03 -4.88 5.51
C ILE A 204 -0.42 -5.04 5.08
N TYR A 205 -0.70 -6.12 4.34
CA TYR A 205 -2.06 -6.58 4.11
C TYR A 205 -2.18 -8.08 4.40
N TYR A 206 -3.12 -8.44 5.27
CA TYR A 206 -3.51 -9.82 5.54
C TYR A 206 -5.00 -9.98 5.25
N LYS A 207 -5.35 -10.77 4.23
CA LYS A 207 -6.76 -11.02 3.86
C LYS A 207 -7.48 -11.85 4.93
N ASP A 208 -6.87 -12.94 5.39
CA ASP A 208 -7.29 -13.63 6.60
C ASP A 208 -6.34 -13.24 7.74
N ALA A 209 -6.87 -12.49 8.69
CA ALA A 209 -6.14 -11.95 9.84
C ALA A 209 -6.70 -12.52 11.16
N ARG A 210 -7.46 -13.63 11.13
CA ARG A 210 -8.01 -14.27 12.34
C ARG A 210 -6.95 -14.82 13.30
N TRP A 211 -5.76 -15.14 12.79
CA TRP A 211 -4.59 -15.54 13.58
C TRP A 211 -3.94 -14.34 14.29
N VAL A 212 -4.22 -13.10 13.88
CA VAL A 212 -3.63 -11.90 14.46
C VAL A 212 -4.24 -11.65 15.83
N ARG A 213 -3.43 -11.89 16.86
CA ARG A 213 -3.72 -11.53 18.26
C ARG A 213 -3.35 -10.09 18.60
N LEU A 214 -3.90 -9.57 19.70
CA LEU A 214 -3.68 -8.21 20.17
C LEU A 214 -2.20 -7.91 20.44
N GLU A 215 -1.41 -8.88 20.92
CA GLU A 215 0.04 -8.69 21.13
C GLU A 215 0.79 -8.31 19.84
N HIS A 216 0.33 -8.79 18.69
CA HIS A 216 0.94 -8.44 17.41
C HIS A 216 0.70 -6.96 17.09
N LEU A 217 -0.49 -6.44 17.38
CA LEU A 217 -0.81 -5.02 17.20
C LEU A 217 -0.01 -4.14 18.16
N PHE A 218 0.26 -4.60 19.38
CA PHE A 218 1.11 -3.90 20.33
C PHE A 218 2.58 -3.83 19.90
N SER A 219 3.03 -4.83 19.12
CA SER A 219 4.40 -4.90 18.59
C SER A 219 4.66 -4.01 17.37
N MET A 220 3.60 -3.43 16.78
CA MET A 220 3.73 -2.52 15.63
C MET A 220 4.58 -1.29 16.00
N THR A 221 5.54 -0.95 15.14
CA THR A 221 6.51 0.13 15.40
C THR A 221 6.75 0.96 14.14
N GLY A 222 5.96 2.02 13.99
CA GLY A 222 6.12 3.02 12.94
C GLY A 222 5.73 2.54 11.55
N ASN A 223 4.89 1.51 11.43
CA ASN A 223 4.38 1.03 10.15
C ASN A 223 3.69 2.18 9.38
N TRP A 224 3.73 2.10 8.05
CA TRP A 224 3.03 3.06 7.20
C TRP A 224 1.55 2.71 7.09
N ASN A 225 1.22 1.47 6.74
CA ASN A 225 -0.16 1.06 6.60
C ASN A 225 -0.30 -0.42 7.01
N VAL A 226 -1.32 -0.73 7.78
CA VAL A 226 -1.68 -2.08 8.17
C VAL A 226 -3.15 -2.29 7.86
N ARG A 227 -3.43 -3.21 6.95
CA ARG A 227 -4.79 -3.61 6.58
C ARG A 227 -5.02 -5.06 6.98
N LEU A 228 -6.08 -5.29 7.74
CA LEU A 228 -6.50 -6.60 8.20
C LEU A 228 -7.88 -6.89 7.61
N GLY A 229 -8.02 -8.01 6.91
CA GLY A 229 -9.29 -8.48 6.37
C GLY A 229 -10.15 -9.11 7.46
N LYS A 230 -10.48 -10.40 7.34
CA LYS A 230 -11.26 -11.10 8.37
C LYS A 230 -10.47 -11.16 9.68
N THR A 231 -11.03 -10.67 10.78
CA THR A 231 -10.40 -10.70 12.12
C THR A 231 -11.33 -11.33 13.16
N ASN A 232 -10.78 -11.70 14.32
CA ASN A 232 -11.54 -12.15 15.49
C ASN A 232 -11.59 -11.08 16.59
N PHE A 233 -11.22 -9.83 16.28
CA PHE A 233 -11.17 -8.78 17.30
C PHE A 233 -12.56 -8.44 17.82
N THR A 234 -12.67 -8.27 19.12
CA THR A 234 -13.87 -7.79 19.78
C THR A 234 -13.82 -6.29 20.04
N SER A 235 -14.90 -5.75 20.63
CA SER A 235 -14.93 -4.33 21.02
C SER A 235 -13.96 -4.05 22.16
N GLU A 236 -13.75 -5.03 23.05
CA GLU A 236 -12.82 -5.01 24.18
C GLU A 236 -11.37 -5.01 23.68
N ASP A 237 -11.05 -5.82 22.67
CA ASP A 237 -9.73 -5.82 22.04
C ASP A 237 -9.37 -4.45 21.45
N LEU A 238 -10.32 -3.84 20.72
CA LEU A 238 -10.12 -2.50 20.18
C LEU A 238 -9.99 -1.44 21.29
N ASN A 239 -10.73 -1.59 22.39
CA ASN A 239 -10.58 -0.70 23.54
C ASN A 239 -9.19 -0.81 24.18
N ALA A 240 -8.70 -2.04 24.40
CA ALA A 240 -7.36 -2.31 24.90
C ALA A 240 -6.30 -1.76 23.93
N LEU A 241 -6.50 -1.93 22.62
CA LEU A 241 -5.66 -1.35 21.58
C LEU A 241 -5.57 0.18 21.71
N PHE A 242 -6.70 0.88 21.81
CA PHE A 242 -6.69 2.33 21.94
C PHE A 242 -6.02 2.80 23.22
N LYS A 243 -6.27 2.16 24.37
CA LYS A 243 -5.63 2.49 25.65
C LYS A 243 -4.10 2.33 25.58
N TYR A 244 -3.63 1.28 24.92
CA TYR A 244 -2.20 1.12 24.69
C TYR A 244 -1.66 2.17 23.70
N TRP A 245 -2.36 2.43 22.61
CA TRP A 245 -1.92 3.38 21.58
C TRP A 245 -1.84 4.82 22.09
N THR A 246 -2.72 5.23 23.00
CA THR A 246 -2.68 6.58 23.61
C THR A 246 -1.55 6.78 24.62
N THR A 247 -0.96 5.69 25.11
CA THR A 247 0.10 5.71 26.12
C THR A 247 1.47 5.25 25.59
N SER A 248 1.49 4.66 24.39
CA SER A 248 2.69 4.19 23.72
C SER A 248 3.67 5.32 23.41
N GLU A 249 4.97 5.03 23.57
CA GLU A 249 6.06 5.95 23.27
C GLU A 249 6.44 5.99 21.80
N THR A 250 5.86 5.12 20.98
CA THR A 250 6.08 5.09 19.55
C THR A 250 4.75 5.06 18.83
N ARG A 251 4.68 5.71 17.67
CA ARG A 251 3.53 5.58 16.77
C ARG A 251 3.48 4.14 16.27
N LEU A 252 2.40 3.41 16.56
CA LEU A 252 2.26 2.01 16.11
C LEU A 252 2.21 1.93 14.57
N THR A 253 1.23 2.60 13.95
CA THR A 253 1.12 2.71 12.49
C THR A 253 0.54 4.07 12.07
N ARG A 254 0.70 4.48 10.80
CA ARG A 254 0.02 5.68 10.26
C ARG A 254 -1.44 5.39 10.00
N VAL A 255 -1.73 4.20 9.49
CA VAL A 255 -3.08 3.76 9.14
C VAL A 255 -3.23 2.32 9.61
N LEU A 256 -4.30 2.06 10.37
CA LEU A 256 -4.84 0.74 10.63
C LEU A 256 -6.23 0.67 10.02
N GLU A 257 -6.44 -0.28 9.11
CA GLU A 257 -7.72 -0.58 8.50
C GLU A 257 -8.11 -2.01 8.83
N ILE A 258 -9.31 -2.20 9.36
CA ILE A 258 -9.89 -3.50 9.67
C ILE A 258 -11.15 -3.64 8.84
N GLU A 259 -11.25 -4.68 8.01
CA GLU A 259 -12.46 -5.00 7.26
C GLU A 259 -13.55 -5.49 8.21
N LEU A 260 -14.75 -4.95 8.04
CA LEU A 260 -15.93 -5.33 8.79
C LEU A 260 -16.71 -6.38 8.00
N THR A 261 -16.98 -7.51 8.64
CA THR A 261 -17.88 -8.55 8.15
C THR A 261 -19.26 -8.39 8.77
N GLU A 262 -20.26 -9.11 8.25
CA GLU A 262 -21.59 -9.17 8.88
C GLU A 262 -21.54 -9.71 10.32
N GLU A 263 -20.52 -10.53 10.63
CA GLU A 263 -20.23 -11.07 11.97
C GLU A 263 -19.61 -10.03 12.91
N SER A 264 -19.11 -8.90 12.39
CA SER A 264 -18.40 -7.88 13.18
C SER A 264 -19.39 -7.02 13.99
N ASN A 265 -19.59 -7.36 15.27
CA ASN A 265 -20.47 -6.59 16.16
C ASN A 265 -19.70 -5.61 17.05
N PHE A 266 -19.26 -4.49 16.46
CA PHE A 266 -18.52 -3.45 17.18
C PHE A 266 -19.43 -2.46 17.93
N GLN A 267 -19.41 -2.57 19.26
CA GLN A 267 -20.15 -1.69 20.15
C GLN A 267 -19.35 -0.42 20.43
N LYS A 268 -19.84 0.69 19.89
CA LYS A 268 -19.23 2.03 20.04
C LYS A 268 -19.10 2.52 21.48
N ARG A 269 -19.86 1.96 22.43
CA ARG A 269 -19.74 2.31 23.84
C ARG A 269 -18.49 1.65 24.42
N THR A 270 -18.40 0.33 24.25
CA THR A 270 -17.30 -0.51 24.72
C THR A 270 -15.94 -0.09 24.14
N ILE A 271 -15.86 0.13 22.81
CA ILE A 271 -14.58 0.50 22.16
C ILE A 271 -13.92 1.74 22.78
N PHE A 272 -14.73 2.71 23.19
CA PHE A 272 -14.23 4.01 23.65
C PHE A 272 -14.37 4.20 25.16
N GLU A 273 -14.70 3.15 25.89
CA GLU A 273 -14.88 3.21 27.33
C GLU A 273 -13.58 3.58 28.05
N GLY A 274 -13.68 4.54 28.98
CA GLY A 274 -12.55 5.06 29.75
C GLY A 274 -11.64 6.03 28.98
N LEU A 275 -11.86 6.26 27.68
CA LEU A 275 -11.05 7.16 26.85
C LEU A 275 -11.65 8.56 26.77
N ILE A 276 -10.78 9.59 26.71
CA ILE A 276 -11.17 10.93 26.33
C ILE A 276 -11.36 10.96 24.81
N VAL A 277 -12.60 11.18 24.37
CA VAL A 277 -12.97 11.18 22.95
C VAL A 277 -13.67 12.47 22.56
N LEU A 278 -13.07 13.20 21.62
CA LEU A 278 -13.70 14.35 20.99
C LEU A 278 -14.40 13.91 19.69
N ARG A 279 -15.67 14.24 19.54
CA ARG A 279 -16.43 13.96 18.31
C ARG A 279 -16.44 15.17 17.39
N THR A 280 -16.28 14.93 16.10
CA THR A 280 -16.36 15.98 15.08
C THR A 280 -17.04 15.44 13.83
N ILE A 281 -17.61 16.35 13.05
CA ILE A 281 -18.07 16.06 11.69
C ILE A 281 -17.15 16.86 10.78
N ARG A 282 -16.52 16.19 9.82
CA ARG A 282 -15.73 16.84 8.77
C ARG A 282 -16.07 16.28 7.42
N SER A 283 -16.31 17.14 6.42
CA SER A 283 -16.66 16.70 5.06
C SER A 283 -17.81 15.68 5.06
N ARG A 284 -18.85 15.93 5.88
CA ARG A 284 -20.02 15.06 6.10
C ARG A 284 -19.72 13.67 6.70
N LYS A 285 -18.52 13.46 7.25
CA LYS A 285 -18.13 12.21 7.93
C LYS A 285 -17.96 12.44 9.41
N ARG A 286 -18.41 11.48 10.21
CA ARG A 286 -18.30 11.50 11.67
C ARG A 286 -16.98 10.89 12.08
N PHE A 287 -16.23 11.61 12.89
CA PHE A 287 -14.94 11.17 13.40
C PHE A 287 -14.91 11.21 14.92
N ARG A 288 -14.07 10.35 15.48
CA ARG A 288 -13.69 10.33 16.88
C ARG A 288 -12.20 10.58 16.97
N LEU A 289 -11.84 11.57 17.78
CA LEU A 289 -10.48 12.00 17.98
C LEU A 289 -10.04 11.57 19.37
N ILE A 290 -8.84 11.00 19.44
CA ILE A 290 -8.21 10.57 20.69
C ILE A 290 -6.77 11.05 20.64
N ALA A 291 -6.28 11.68 21.70
CA ALA A 291 -4.90 12.13 21.75
C ALA A 291 -3.99 11.07 22.39
N ASN A 292 -2.78 10.95 21.85
CA ASN A 292 -1.62 10.49 22.62
C ASN A 292 -0.85 11.74 23.03
N HIS A 293 -0.95 12.08 24.32
CA HIS A 293 -0.34 13.29 24.86
C HIS A 293 1.19 13.18 24.99
N LYS A 294 1.73 11.96 25.16
CA LYS A 294 3.18 11.76 25.29
C LYS A 294 3.94 12.09 24.01
N LYS A 295 3.39 11.67 22.87
CA LYS A 295 4.04 11.80 21.55
C LYS A 295 3.41 12.84 20.65
N LYS A 296 2.43 13.59 21.18
CA LYS A 296 1.71 14.65 20.48
C LYS A 296 1.22 14.14 19.13
N PHE A 297 0.31 13.17 19.14
CA PHE A 297 -0.45 12.76 17.96
C PHE A 297 -1.92 12.58 18.27
N VAL A 298 -2.74 12.72 17.24
CA VAL A 298 -4.18 12.49 17.28
C VAL A 298 -4.48 11.23 16.47
N LEU A 299 -5.19 10.31 17.11
CA LEU A 299 -5.85 9.19 16.45
C LEU A 299 -7.18 9.67 15.88
N TYR A 300 -7.33 9.50 14.59
CA TYR A 300 -8.51 9.85 13.83
C TYR A 300 -9.26 8.56 13.49
N VAL A 301 -10.40 8.35 14.14
CA VAL A 301 -11.14 7.09 14.06
C VAL A 301 -12.47 7.30 13.37
N TRP A 302 -12.75 6.49 12.36
CA TRP A 302 -14.05 6.39 11.72
C TRP A 302 -14.27 4.99 11.19
N TRP A 303 -15.51 4.72 10.80
CA TRP A 303 -15.84 3.48 10.15
C TRP A 303 -16.98 3.70 9.15
N THR A 304 -17.06 2.78 8.20
CA THR A 304 -18.13 2.65 7.21
C THR A 304 -18.89 1.35 7.47
N SER A 305 -19.79 0.94 6.58
CA SER A 305 -20.40 -0.39 6.64
C SER A 305 -19.41 -1.54 6.41
N ARG A 306 -18.21 -1.26 5.87
CA ARG A 306 -17.25 -2.28 5.45
C ARG A 306 -15.86 -2.18 6.09
N HIS A 307 -15.54 -1.06 6.74
CA HIS A 307 -14.19 -0.82 7.23
C HIS A 307 -14.22 -0.01 8.53
N PHE A 308 -13.37 -0.38 9.47
CA PHE A 308 -13.00 0.40 10.64
C PHE A 308 -11.58 0.94 10.44
N ILE A 309 -11.41 2.26 10.50
CA ILE A 309 -10.19 2.94 10.09
C ILE A 309 -9.69 3.84 11.21
N ILE A 310 -8.41 3.72 11.51
CA ILE A 310 -7.66 4.57 12.45
C ILE A 310 -6.50 5.17 11.69
N CYS A 311 -6.40 6.50 11.69
CA CYS A 311 -5.21 7.20 11.23
C CYS A 311 -4.50 7.90 12.37
N THR A 312 -3.17 7.92 12.35
CA THR A 312 -2.36 8.68 13.30
C THR A 312 -1.75 9.88 12.62
N TYR A 313 -2.03 11.08 13.13
CA TYR A 313 -1.48 12.34 12.63
C TYR A 313 -0.86 13.16 13.76
N PRO A 314 0.39 13.64 13.61
CA PRO A 314 0.89 14.76 14.39
C PRO A 314 -0.05 15.98 14.28
N PRO A 315 -0.18 16.82 15.33
CA PRO A 315 -1.00 18.05 15.30
C PRO A 315 -0.56 19.05 14.23
N ALA A 316 0.75 19.03 13.93
CA ALA A 316 1.36 19.84 12.89
C ALA A 316 1.26 19.21 11.50
N ASP A 317 0.93 17.91 11.41
CA ASP A 317 0.77 17.23 10.14
C ASP A 317 -0.58 17.55 9.50
N PHE A 318 -0.55 17.56 8.18
CA PHE A 318 -1.72 17.79 7.35
C PHE A 318 -2.70 16.62 7.48
N PHE A 319 -3.97 16.93 7.72
CA PHE A 319 -5.07 15.98 7.56
C PHE A 319 -5.44 15.88 6.07
N PRO A 320 -5.12 14.78 5.36
CA PRO A 320 -5.75 14.54 4.08
C PRO A 320 -7.21 14.27 4.38
N SER A 321 -8.13 15.09 3.86
CA SER A 321 -9.57 14.78 3.75
C SER A 321 -9.72 13.27 3.62
N ALA A 322 -10.52 12.63 4.49
CA ALA A 322 -10.40 11.24 4.96
C ALA A 322 -10.44 10.09 3.91
N TYR A 323 -10.26 10.39 2.63
CA TYR A 323 -10.03 9.45 1.53
C TYR A 323 -8.86 9.85 0.61
N ARG A 324 -8.07 10.87 0.95
CA ARG A 324 -7.01 11.34 0.06
C ARG A 324 -5.72 10.52 0.20
N THR A 325 -5.72 9.34 -0.41
CA THR A 325 -4.73 9.12 -1.47
C THR A 325 -5.08 9.95 -2.73
N LEU A 326 -6.31 10.47 -2.88
CA LEU A 326 -6.76 11.36 -3.98
C LEU A 326 -6.20 12.81 -3.90
N PRO A 327 -5.48 13.40 -4.87
CA PRO A 327 -5.43 14.84 -5.07
C PRO A 327 -6.53 15.24 -6.06
N SER A 328 -7.76 15.47 -5.61
CA SER A 328 -8.77 16.08 -6.49
C SER A 328 -8.67 17.61 -6.46
N ARG A 329 -8.52 18.16 -7.67
CA ARG A 329 -8.73 19.52 -8.19
C ARG A 329 -8.31 20.73 -7.35
N LYS A 330 -7.81 21.73 -8.08
CA LYS A 330 -7.44 23.09 -7.67
C LYS A 330 -8.63 23.88 -7.07
N THR A 331 -9.20 23.42 -5.97
CA THR A 331 -10.10 24.22 -5.13
C THR A 331 -9.47 24.29 -3.74
N ASP A 332 -9.15 25.52 -3.37
CA ASP A 332 -8.44 26.00 -2.19
C ASP A 332 -7.93 24.96 -1.18
N LYS A 333 -6.60 24.83 -1.14
CA LYS A 333 -5.84 24.14 -0.10
C LYS A 333 -6.02 24.86 1.25
N LYS A 334 -7.19 24.82 1.86
CA LYS A 334 -7.36 25.21 3.27
C LYS A 334 -6.69 24.12 4.11
N LYS A 335 -5.44 24.37 4.49
CA LYS A 335 -4.59 23.50 5.29
C LYS A 335 -5.24 23.34 6.68
N LEU A 336 -5.95 22.25 6.93
CA LEU A 336 -6.49 21.99 8.27
C LEU A 336 -5.40 21.37 9.16
N LEU A 337 -4.83 22.21 10.00
CA LEU A 337 -4.01 21.80 11.14
C LEU A 337 -4.91 21.24 12.24
N LEU A 338 -4.47 20.18 12.92
CA LEU A 338 -5.20 19.58 14.05
C LEU A 338 -4.88 20.27 15.39
N LYS A 339 -4.34 21.50 15.35
CA LYS A 339 -3.91 22.23 16.55
C LYS A 339 -5.07 22.50 17.51
N ARG A 340 -6.23 22.93 16.99
CA ARG A 340 -7.43 23.21 17.79
C ARG A 340 -7.91 21.93 18.47
N GLU A 341 -8.10 20.85 17.71
CA GLU A 341 -8.60 19.58 18.24
C GLU A 341 -7.65 18.96 19.25
N TYR A 342 -6.35 19.03 18.97
CA TYR A 342 -5.33 18.54 19.88
C TYR A 342 -5.33 19.34 21.19
N ARG A 343 -5.44 20.68 21.12
CA ARG A 343 -5.55 21.53 22.31
C ARG A 343 -6.81 21.21 23.12
N ILE A 344 -7.96 21.04 22.47
CA ILE A 344 -9.20 20.62 23.13
C ILE A 344 -9.01 19.28 23.86
N LEU A 345 -8.38 18.30 23.21
CA LEU A 345 -8.09 17.01 23.84
C LEU A 345 -7.16 17.15 25.05
N GLU A 346 -6.15 18.04 25.00
CA GLU A 346 -5.29 18.34 26.15
C GLU A 346 -6.07 18.94 27.32
N ILE A 347 -6.97 19.90 27.04
CA ILE A 347 -7.83 20.52 28.05
C ILE A 347 -8.74 19.47 28.69
N LEU A 348 -9.40 18.64 27.88
CA LEU A 348 -10.29 17.58 28.35
C LEU A 348 -9.54 16.57 29.24
N GLN A 349 -8.31 16.20 28.86
CA GLN A 349 -7.50 15.30 29.66
C GLN A 349 -7.08 15.93 30.99
N ARG A 350 -6.64 17.20 30.99
CA ARG A 350 -6.27 17.93 32.21
C ARG A 350 -7.47 18.11 33.14
N LYS A 351 -8.63 18.48 32.58
CA LYS A 351 -9.89 18.62 33.33
C LYS A 351 -10.25 17.32 34.03
N LYS A 352 -10.23 16.19 33.31
CA LYS A 352 -10.52 14.88 33.91
C LYS A 352 -9.58 14.54 35.08
N VAL A 353 -8.28 14.80 34.93
CA VAL A 353 -7.30 14.56 36.01
C VAL A 353 -7.62 15.41 37.24
N LEU A 354 -8.00 16.68 37.07
CA LEU A 354 -8.39 17.56 38.17
C LEU A 354 -9.70 17.08 38.84
N GLU A 355 -10.70 16.69 38.07
CA GLU A 355 -11.96 16.14 38.59
C GLU A 355 -11.72 14.87 39.40
N ASP A 356 -10.90 13.94 38.89
CA ASP A 356 -10.57 12.68 39.55
C ASP A 356 -9.73 12.87 40.84
N THR A 357 -9.01 13.98 40.96
CA THR A 357 -8.12 14.28 42.12
C THR A 357 -8.68 15.32 43.09
N ALA A 358 -9.96 15.73 42.94
CA ALA A 358 -10.56 16.83 43.69
C ALA A 358 -9.72 18.14 43.64
N GLY A 359 -9.18 18.42 42.45
CA GLY A 359 -8.32 19.56 42.16
C GLY A 359 -9.02 20.92 42.24
N ASN A 360 -8.26 21.97 41.93
CA ASN A 360 -8.69 23.37 42.05
C ASN A 360 -9.92 23.67 41.17
N GLN A 361 -11.05 23.98 41.80
CA GLN A 361 -12.31 24.31 41.11
C GLN A 361 -12.19 25.54 40.20
N GLU A 362 -11.36 26.52 40.57
CA GLU A 362 -11.13 27.69 39.73
C GLU A 362 -10.38 27.32 38.43
N GLU A 363 -9.45 26.37 38.51
CA GLU A 363 -8.75 25.87 37.32
C GLU A 363 -9.70 25.08 36.40
N ILE A 364 -10.59 24.26 36.97
CA ILE A 364 -11.63 23.55 36.20
C ILE A 364 -12.52 24.56 35.46
N ARG A 365 -12.95 25.63 36.15
CA ARG A 365 -13.76 26.71 35.55
C ARG A 365 -13.04 27.38 34.38
N GLN A 366 -11.76 27.70 34.53
CA GLN A 366 -10.94 28.29 33.45
C GLN A 366 -10.82 27.35 32.24
N LEU A 367 -10.63 26.04 32.48
CA LEU A 367 -10.60 25.04 31.40
C LEU A 367 -11.95 24.93 30.69
N GLU A 368 -13.07 25.03 31.41
CA GLU A 368 -14.41 25.06 30.82
C GLU A 368 -14.65 26.30 29.95
N GLU A 369 -14.20 27.47 30.39
CA GLU A 369 -14.25 28.70 29.60
C GLU A 369 -13.44 28.56 28.30
N GLU A 370 -12.23 27.97 28.36
CA GLU A 370 -11.42 27.71 27.17
C GLU A 370 -12.09 26.71 26.21
N LEU A 371 -12.77 25.67 26.74
CA LEU A 371 -13.55 24.73 25.93
C LEU A 371 -14.74 25.43 25.24
N ALA A 372 -15.44 26.33 25.94
CA ALA A 372 -16.54 27.10 25.40
C ALA A 372 -16.08 28.07 24.30
N LEU A 373 -14.93 28.75 24.48
CA LEU A 373 -14.28 29.58 23.46
C LEU A 373 -13.90 28.76 22.22
N ASN A 374 -13.57 27.49 22.41
CA ASN A 374 -13.33 26.52 21.35
C ASN A 374 -14.62 25.85 20.86
N GLU A 375 -15.80 26.40 21.13
CA GLU A 375 -17.12 25.93 20.68
C GLU A 375 -17.40 24.45 20.97
N VAL A 376 -16.80 23.92 22.05
CA VAL A 376 -17.03 22.55 22.47
C VAL A 376 -18.39 22.47 23.16
N TYR A 377 -19.21 21.52 22.73
CA TYR A 377 -20.52 21.24 23.34
C TYR A 377 -20.66 19.76 23.67
N TYR A 378 -21.51 19.43 24.63
CA TYR A 378 -21.65 18.06 25.13
C TYR A 378 -22.97 17.42 24.69
N VAL A 379 -22.89 16.16 24.25
CA VAL A 379 -24.08 15.33 23.98
C VAL A 379 -23.92 14.04 24.77
N ARG A 380 -24.81 13.84 25.76
CA ARG A 380 -24.75 12.69 26.71
C ARG A 380 -23.35 12.54 27.33
N GLY A 381 -22.77 13.65 27.80
CA GLY A 381 -21.43 13.69 28.41
C GLY A 381 -20.25 13.54 27.44
N THR A 382 -20.46 13.35 26.14
CA THR A 382 -19.36 13.30 25.15
C THR A 382 -19.13 14.67 24.52
N PRO A 383 -17.90 15.21 24.49
CA PRO A 383 -17.60 16.48 23.85
C PRO A 383 -17.64 16.39 22.32
N HIS A 384 -18.15 17.45 21.70
CA HIS A 384 -18.30 17.61 20.25
C HIS A 384 -17.81 18.99 19.81
N ILE A 385 -17.37 19.10 18.56
CA ILE A 385 -17.15 20.37 17.86
C ILE A 385 -17.88 20.37 16.51
N LYS A 386 -18.34 21.55 16.07
CA LYS A 386 -18.92 21.77 14.74
C LYS A 386 -17.81 21.93 13.69
N ASP A 387 -18.11 21.60 12.43
CA ASP A 387 -17.17 21.78 11.31
C ASP A 387 -16.89 23.28 11.14
N ILE A 388 -15.62 23.67 10.95
CA ILE A 388 -15.29 25.00 10.42
C ILE A 388 -15.22 24.80 8.91
N GLU A 389 -16.22 25.26 8.17
CA GLU A 389 -16.23 25.24 6.70
C GLU A 389 -15.00 25.96 6.08
#